data_AF-A0AAE2CNZ6-F1
#
_entry.id   AF-A0AAE2CNZ6-F1
#
_cell.length_a   1.000
_cell.length_b   1.000
_cell.length_c   1.000
_cell.angle_alpha   90.00
_cell.angle_beta   90.00
_cell.angle_gamma   90.00
#
_symmetry.space_group_name_H-M   'P 1'
#
loop_
_entity.id
_entity.type
_entity.pdbx_description
1 polymer ?
#
loop_
_entity_poly.entity_id
_entity_poly.type
_entity_poly.pdbx_seq_one_letter_code
_entity_poly.pdbx_strand_id
1 'polypeptide(L)'
;MQTGGSNGGDRNVKVYKPFGDNFCDCQEFDSVLKQKRWYATNDISPDSTHIIVGSRGQLSCEFCPKKAGADQSYNLPFLSQTNDQRIDNNLYQFVFLIVDGNLFIFANNRAILFDYANVMVVKNYPAVPSGDEELS
;
A
#
# COMPACT_ATOMS: atom_id res chain seq x y z
N MET A 1 -4.75 6.17 11.49
CA MET A 1 -3.95 4.96 11.77
C MET A 1 -2.59 5.14 11.11
N GLN A 2 -1.52 4.71 11.77
CA GLN A 2 -0.19 4.54 11.18
C GLN A 2 0.11 3.04 11.09
N THR A 3 0.68 2.58 9.99
CA THR A 3 1.07 1.19 9.78
C THR A 3 2.56 1.10 9.47
N GLY A 4 3.25 0.17 10.11
CA GLY A 4 4.68 -0.06 9.96
C GLY A 4 5.56 1.08 10.46
N GLY A 5 6.77 1.15 9.90
CA GLY A 5 7.84 2.01 10.37
C GLY A 5 9.22 1.38 10.15
N SER A 6 10.24 1.93 10.80
CA SER A 6 11.59 1.36 10.84
C SER A 6 11.85 0.61 12.14
N ASN A 7 12.95 -0.15 12.19
CA ASN A 7 13.36 -0.96 13.35
C ASN A 7 12.27 -1.99 13.73
N GLY A 8 12.12 -2.31 15.01
CA GLY A 8 11.14 -3.29 15.50
C GLY A 8 9.66 -2.92 15.25
N GLY A 9 9.37 -1.72 14.74
CA GLY A 9 8.02 -1.26 14.42
C GLY A 9 7.56 -1.54 12.99
N ASP A 10 8.37 -2.22 12.18
CA ASP A 10 8.05 -2.46 10.77
C ASP A 10 6.79 -3.32 10.55
N ARG A 11 6.29 -4.00 11.58
CA ARG A 11 5.04 -4.77 11.56
C ARG A 11 3.96 -4.23 12.51
N ASN A 12 4.18 -3.08 13.12
CA ASN A 12 3.29 -2.53 14.13
C ASN A 12 2.20 -1.66 13.51
N VAL A 13 1.11 -1.49 14.25
CA VAL A 13 0.04 -0.54 13.91
C VAL A 13 -0.17 0.39 15.09
N LYS A 14 -0.23 1.70 14.82
CA LYS A 14 -0.53 2.72 15.83
C LYS A 14 -1.86 3.40 15.51
N VAL A 15 -2.77 3.39 16.47
CA VAL A 15 -4.07 4.04 16.36
C VAL A 15 -4.05 5.29 17.22
N TYR A 16 -4.17 6.44 16.57
CA TYR A 16 -4.34 7.71 17.25
C TYR A 16 -5.78 7.82 17.75
N LYS A 17 -5.95 8.06 19.05
CA LYS A 17 -7.26 8.31 19.65
C LYS A 17 -7.47 9.82 19.75
N PRO A 18 -8.44 10.41 19.02
CA PRO A 18 -8.74 11.82 19.16
C PRO A 18 -9.24 12.12 20.58
N PHE A 19 -8.86 13.28 21.11
CA PHE A 19 -9.01 13.69 22.51
C PHE A 19 -10.42 13.57 23.11
N GLY A 20 -10.46 13.25 24.40
CA GLY A 20 -11.46 13.74 25.35
C GLY A 20 -10.86 14.66 26.43
N ASP A 21 -9.60 14.41 26.85
CA ASP A 21 -9.12 14.84 28.18
C ASP A 21 -7.70 15.48 28.16
N ASN A 22 -7.32 16.19 27.10
CA ASN A 22 -6.00 16.85 26.93
C ASN A 22 -4.74 15.95 26.89
N PHE A 23 -4.88 14.62 26.98
CA PHE A 23 -3.81 13.66 26.66
C PHE A 23 -4.17 12.88 25.40
N CYS A 24 -3.29 12.94 24.40
CA CYS A 24 -3.42 12.17 23.16
C CYS A 24 -2.42 11.03 23.15
N ASP A 25 -2.90 9.85 23.52
CA ASP A 25 -2.09 8.65 23.48
C ASP A 25 -2.33 7.87 22.18
N CYS A 26 -1.23 7.53 21.52
CA CYS A 26 -1.24 6.54 20.45
C CYS A 26 -1.28 5.14 21.08
N GLN A 27 -2.31 4.36 20.76
CA GLN A 27 -2.33 2.95 21.12
C GLN A 27 -1.52 2.18 20.06
N GLU A 28 -0.48 1.49 20.50
CA GLU A 28 0.35 0.63 19.65
C GLU A 28 -0.07 -0.83 19.76
N PHE A 29 -0.08 -1.51 18.61
CA PHE A 29 -0.36 -2.92 18.48
C PHE A 29 0.80 -3.59 17.76
N ASP A 30 1.46 -4.51 18.44
CA ASP A 30 2.67 -5.15 17.94
C ASP A 30 2.36 -6.29 16.96
N SER A 31 3.18 -6.40 15.91
CA SER A 31 3.14 -7.53 14.96
C SER A 31 1.77 -7.82 14.32
N VAL A 32 0.96 -6.78 14.13
CA VAL A 32 -0.34 -6.87 13.45
C VAL A 32 -0.16 -7.18 11.97
N LEU A 33 0.84 -6.55 11.34
CA LEU A 33 1.12 -6.67 9.91
C LEU A 33 1.92 -7.94 9.61
N LYS A 34 1.59 -8.60 8.49
CA LYS A 34 2.28 -9.81 8.04
C LYS A 34 3.65 -9.48 7.46
N GLN A 35 3.71 -8.44 6.63
CA GLN A 35 4.94 -7.99 6.00
C GLN A 35 5.50 -6.76 6.70
N LYS A 36 6.81 -6.57 6.55
CA LYS A 36 7.46 -5.34 6.99
C LYS A 36 6.96 -4.20 6.13
N ARG A 37 6.43 -3.13 6.71
CA ARG A 37 5.89 -1.97 6.01
C ARG A 37 6.71 -0.74 6.35
N TRP A 38 7.90 -0.64 5.75
CA TRP A 38 8.69 0.58 5.76
C TRP A 38 8.54 1.29 4.41
N TYR A 39 8.06 2.54 4.40
CA TYR A 39 7.74 3.30 3.18
C TYR A 39 6.62 2.70 2.30
N ALA A 40 5.62 2.10 2.94
CA ALA A 40 4.39 1.63 2.31
C ALA A 40 3.36 2.77 2.14
N THR A 41 2.43 2.62 1.20
CA THR A 41 1.27 3.50 1.05
C THR A 41 0.04 2.90 1.74
N ASN A 42 -0.77 3.74 2.38
CA ASN A 42 -2.03 3.36 3.00
C ASN A 42 -3.20 4.10 2.35
N ASP A 43 -4.27 3.39 2.05
CA ASP A 43 -5.57 3.97 1.67
C ASP A 43 -6.68 3.31 2.51
N ILE A 44 -7.82 3.98 2.67
CA ILE A 44 -8.95 3.48 3.44
C ILE A 44 -10.10 3.13 2.50
N SER A 45 -10.59 1.88 2.58
CA SER A 45 -11.77 1.47 1.84
C SER A 45 -13.07 1.94 2.52
N PRO A 46 -14.22 1.91 1.80
CA PRO A 46 -15.50 2.35 2.35
C PRO A 46 -15.97 1.54 3.56
N ASP A 47 -15.49 0.31 3.71
CA ASP A 47 -15.73 -0.56 4.88
C ASP A 47 -14.79 -0.27 6.07
N SER A 48 -14.03 0.82 6.02
CA SER A 48 -13.03 1.21 7.03
C SER A 48 -11.83 0.27 7.18
N THR A 49 -11.61 -0.63 6.21
CA THR A 49 -10.38 -1.42 6.15
C THR A 49 -9.24 -0.55 5.60
N HIS A 50 -8.08 -0.57 6.25
CA HIS A 50 -6.87 0.02 5.69
C HIS A 50 -6.23 -0.95 4.70
N ILE A 51 -5.98 -0.47 3.49
CA ILE A 51 -5.28 -1.19 2.44
C ILE A 51 -3.85 -0.68 2.40
N ILE A 52 -2.90 -1.58 2.61
CA ILE A 52 -1.49 -1.26 2.74
C ILE A 52 -0.77 -1.84 1.53
N VAL A 53 -0.20 -0.98 0.69
CA VAL A 53 0.39 -1.36 -0.59
C VAL A 53 1.89 -1.11 -0.57
N GLY A 54 2.66 -2.11 -1.01
CA GLY A 54 4.10 -2.02 -1.16
C GLY A 54 4.84 -1.86 0.16
N SER A 55 6.16 -1.75 0.04
CA SER A 55 7.11 -1.19 1.00
C SER A 55 8.49 -1.29 0.38
N ARG A 56 9.52 -0.80 1.07
CA ARG A 56 10.91 -1.15 0.76
C ARG A 56 11.09 -2.67 0.76
N GLY A 57 11.39 -3.24 -0.41
CA GLY A 57 11.64 -4.68 -0.59
C GLY A 57 10.42 -5.60 -0.39
N GLN A 58 9.18 -5.07 -0.29
CA GLN A 58 7.96 -5.90 -0.25
C GLN A 58 7.02 -5.54 -1.39
N LEU A 59 6.83 -6.50 -2.29
CA LEU A 59 6.02 -6.34 -3.50
C LEU A 59 4.64 -6.95 -3.29
N SER A 60 3.98 -6.55 -2.20
CA SER A 60 2.71 -7.13 -1.76
C SER A 60 1.75 -6.05 -1.25
N CYS A 61 0.48 -6.41 -1.13
CA CYS A 61 -0.51 -5.65 -0.38
C CYS A 61 -1.07 -6.48 0.79
N GLU A 62 -1.57 -5.82 1.82
CA GLU A 62 -2.28 -6.47 2.93
C GLU A 62 -3.34 -5.53 3.54
N PHE A 63 -4.17 -6.06 4.41
CA PHE A 63 -5.33 -5.36 4.98
C PHE A 63 -5.25 -5.27 6.51
N CYS A 64 -5.63 -4.12 7.06
CA CYS A 64 -5.72 -3.89 8.50
C CYS A 64 -7.03 -3.19 8.89
N PRO A 65 -7.88 -3.76 9.75
CA PRO A 65 -7.76 -5.08 10.35
C PRO A 65 -7.75 -6.22 9.31
N LYS A 66 -7.22 -7.38 9.70
CA LYS A 66 -7.23 -8.56 8.83
C LYS A 66 -8.68 -8.98 8.53
N LYS A 67 -8.98 -9.27 7.27
CA LYS A 67 -10.27 -9.84 6.88
C LYS A 67 -10.43 -11.22 7.52
N ALA A 68 -11.66 -11.61 7.85
CA ALA A 68 -11.92 -12.94 8.42
C ALA A 68 -11.40 -14.04 7.47
N GLY A 69 -10.56 -14.94 8.00
CA GLY A 69 -9.90 -16.00 7.20
C GLY A 69 -8.70 -15.53 6.37
N ALA A 70 -8.38 -14.24 6.35
CA ALA A 70 -7.21 -13.69 5.67
C ALA A 70 -6.07 -13.43 6.67
N ASP A 71 -5.09 -14.34 6.72
CA ASP A 71 -3.83 -14.13 7.44
C ASP A 71 -2.65 -13.84 6.49
N GLN A 72 -2.99 -13.43 5.26
CA GLN A 72 -2.08 -13.42 4.13
C GLN A 72 -1.88 -12.00 3.58
N SER A 73 -0.62 -11.68 3.31
CA SER A 73 -0.27 -10.64 2.36
C SER A 73 -0.43 -11.19 0.95
N TYR A 74 -0.94 -10.39 0.05
CA TYR A 74 -1.14 -10.76 -1.34
C TYR A 74 0.00 -10.23 -2.19
N ASN A 75 0.64 -11.11 -2.95
CA ASN A 75 1.66 -10.68 -3.90
C ASN A 75 1.03 -9.77 -4.95
N LEU A 76 1.70 -8.66 -5.25
CA LEU A 76 1.29 -7.71 -6.27
C LEU A 76 2.41 -7.62 -7.32
N PRO A 77 2.47 -8.56 -8.30
CA PRO A 77 3.56 -8.64 -9.27
C PRO A 77 3.80 -7.36 -10.06
N PHE A 78 2.77 -6.53 -10.23
CA PHE A 78 2.86 -5.19 -10.81
C PHE A 78 3.99 -4.35 -10.19
N LEU A 79 4.15 -4.39 -8.86
CA LEU A 79 5.22 -3.67 -8.18
C LEU A 79 6.61 -4.18 -8.57
N SER A 80 6.75 -5.47 -8.88
CA SER A 80 8.04 -5.98 -9.39
C SER A 80 8.38 -5.41 -10.77
N GLN A 81 7.38 -5.21 -11.61
CA GLN A 81 7.55 -4.79 -13.00
C GLN A 81 7.94 -3.31 -13.12
N THR A 82 7.65 -2.53 -12.09
CA THR A 82 7.98 -1.10 -12.04
C THR A 82 9.23 -0.82 -11.22
N ASN A 83 9.77 -1.81 -10.49
CA ASN A 83 10.91 -1.61 -9.59
C ASN A 83 12.26 -1.59 -10.33
N ASP A 84 13.01 -0.51 -10.19
CA ASP A 84 14.44 -0.45 -10.51
C ASP A 84 15.26 -0.73 -9.24
N GLN A 85 15.88 -1.91 -9.21
CA GLN A 85 16.69 -2.37 -8.08
C GLN A 85 17.91 -1.48 -7.80
N ARG A 86 18.32 -0.62 -8.74
CA ARG A 86 19.50 0.26 -8.59
C ARG A 86 19.19 1.55 -7.84
N ILE A 87 17.93 1.99 -7.79
CA ILE A 87 17.56 3.35 -7.35
C ILE A 87 16.48 3.35 -6.24
N ASP A 88 15.95 2.18 -5.84
CA ASP A 88 14.91 2.04 -4.80
C ASP A 88 13.67 2.92 -5.09
N ASN A 89 13.17 2.81 -6.32
CA ASN A 89 12.16 3.73 -6.88
C ASN A 89 10.69 3.28 -6.61
N ASN A 90 10.49 2.20 -5.86
CA ASN A 90 9.16 1.67 -5.58
C ASN A 90 8.73 1.90 -4.12
N LEU A 91 9.10 3.06 -3.61
CA LEU A 91 8.66 3.57 -2.31
C LEU A 91 7.47 4.51 -2.55
N TYR A 92 6.47 4.49 -1.67
CA TYR A 92 5.31 5.39 -1.73
C TYR A 92 4.58 5.38 -3.07
N GLN A 93 4.03 4.23 -3.47
CA GLN A 93 3.22 4.18 -4.68
C GLN A 93 2.02 5.12 -4.56
N PHE A 94 1.62 5.71 -5.68
CA PHE A 94 0.39 6.49 -5.74
C PHE A 94 -0.80 5.53 -5.79
N VAL A 95 -1.60 5.51 -4.72
CA VAL A 95 -2.77 4.65 -4.58
C VAL A 95 -3.98 5.55 -4.37
N PHE A 96 -5.02 5.34 -5.17
CA PHE A 96 -6.28 6.07 -5.06
C PHE A 96 -7.45 5.10 -5.20
N LEU A 97 -8.35 5.08 -4.21
CA LEU A 97 -9.67 4.47 -4.35
C LEU A 97 -10.52 5.26 -5.35
N ILE A 98 -11.00 4.60 -6.40
CA ILE A 98 -11.89 5.20 -7.40
C ILE A 98 -13.35 4.76 -7.18
N VAL A 99 -14.28 5.48 -7.82
CA VAL A 99 -15.73 5.43 -7.56
C VAL A 99 -16.39 4.06 -7.75
N ASP A 100 -15.78 3.18 -8.54
CA ASP A 100 -16.28 1.82 -8.80
C ASP A 100 -15.85 0.81 -7.72
N GLY A 101 -15.11 1.26 -6.69
CA GLY A 101 -14.61 0.41 -5.62
C GLY A 101 -13.29 -0.30 -5.95
N ASN A 102 -12.61 0.08 -7.03
CA ASN A 102 -11.26 -0.42 -7.35
C ASN A 102 -10.18 0.56 -6.90
N LEU A 103 -8.94 0.06 -6.78
CA LEU A 103 -7.76 0.89 -6.56
C LEU A 103 -7.09 1.21 -7.88
N PHE A 104 -6.89 2.49 -8.15
CA PHE A 104 -5.90 2.94 -9.12
C PHE A 104 -4.53 2.95 -8.44
N ILE A 105 -3.59 2.16 -8.95
CA ILE A 105 -2.21 2.09 -8.42
C ILE A 105 -1.27 2.52 -9.53
N PHE A 106 -0.51 3.59 -9.29
CA PHE A 106 0.53 4.08 -10.19
C PHE A 106 1.91 3.98 -9.51
N ALA A 107 2.86 3.40 -10.23
CA ALA A 107 4.23 3.23 -9.80
C ALA A 107 5.18 3.50 -10.97
N ASN A 108 6.11 4.42 -10.78
CA ASN A 108 7.06 4.91 -11.78
C ASN A 108 6.38 5.45 -13.03
N ASN A 109 6.26 4.67 -14.10
CA ASN A 109 5.62 5.09 -15.35
C ASN A 109 4.44 4.20 -15.76
N ARG A 110 3.96 3.31 -14.89
CA ARG A 110 2.85 2.39 -15.19
C ARG A 110 1.74 2.54 -14.16
N ALA A 111 0.53 2.21 -14.59
CA ALA A 111 -0.62 2.11 -13.69
C ALA A 111 -1.43 0.83 -13.93
N ILE A 112 -2.13 0.39 -12.89
CA ILE A 112 -3.13 -0.66 -12.93
C ILE A 112 -4.43 -0.22 -12.25
N LEU A 113 -5.51 -0.87 -12.63
CA LEU A 113 -6.74 -0.92 -11.85
C LEU A 113 -6.81 -2.26 -11.12
N PHE A 114 -6.91 -2.22 -9.80
CA PHE A 114 -6.83 -3.37 -8.92
C PHE A 114 -8.10 -3.53 -8.10
N ASP A 115 -8.76 -4.67 -8.25
CA ASP A 115 -9.86 -5.12 -7.40
C ASP A 115 -9.26 -5.71 -6.13
N TYR A 116 -9.31 -4.96 -5.04
CA TYR A 116 -8.76 -5.38 -3.75
C TYR A 116 -9.69 -6.33 -2.99
N ALA A 117 -10.95 -6.48 -3.40
CA ALA A 117 -11.87 -7.44 -2.80
C ALA A 117 -11.53 -8.86 -3.26
N ASN A 118 -11.28 -9.01 -4.56
CA ASN A 118 -10.91 -10.29 -5.18
C ASN A 118 -9.40 -10.47 -5.36
N VAL A 119 -8.60 -9.45 -5.09
CA VAL A 119 -7.13 -9.44 -5.22
C VAL A 119 -6.71 -9.72 -6.66
N MET A 120 -7.29 -8.97 -7.60
CA MET A 120 -7.07 -9.16 -9.04
C MET A 120 -6.79 -7.84 -9.75
N VAL A 121 -5.88 -7.90 -10.74
CA VAL A 121 -5.68 -6.78 -11.67
C VAL A 121 -6.80 -6.82 -12.71
N VAL A 122 -7.64 -5.79 -12.71
CA VAL A 122 -8.77 -5.64 -13.63
C VAL A 122 -8.32 -5.01 -14.94
N LYS A 123 -7.36 -4.08 -14.88
CA LYS A 123 -6.88 -3.34 -16.05
C LYS A 123 -5.41 -2.96 -15.90
N ASN A 124 -4.67 -3.03 -17.00
CA ASN A 124 -3.36 -2.38 -17.14
C ASN A 124 -3.55 -1.10 -17.96
N TYR A 125 -3.01 0.01 -17.50
CA TYR A 125 -2.98 1.26 -18.26
C TYR A 125 -1.71 1.34 -19.11
N PRO A 126 -1.74 2.05 -20.25
CA PRO A 126 -0.54 2.34 -21.03
C PRO A 126 0.53 2.99 -20.16
N ALA A 127 1.80 2.73 -20.48
CA ALA A 127 2.90 3.42 -19.82
C ALA A 127 2.86 4.92 -20.18
N VAL A 128 3.20 5.76 -19.22
CA VAL A 128 3.44 7.18 -19.46
C VAL A 128 4.79 7.29 -20.18
N PRO A 129 4.84 7.86 -21.40
CA PRO A 129 6.10 8.05 -22.10
C PRO A 129 7.04 8.91 -21.25
N SER A 130 8.32 8.57 -21.21
CA SER A 130 9.31 9.52 -20.72
C SER A 130 9.50 10.62 -21.77
N GLY A 131 9.88 11.82 -21.35
CA GLY A 131 10.10 12.95 -22.28
C GLY A 131 11.17 12.67 -23.35
N ASP A 132 12.00 11.64 -23.17
CA ASP A 132 13.02 11.22 -24.14
C ASP A 132 12.44 10.40 -25.31
N GLU A 133 11.27 9.78 -25.15
CA GLU A 133 10.64 8.95 -26.21
C GLU A 133 9.84 9.79 -27.24
N GLU A 134 9.54 11.06 -26.98
CA GLU A 134 8.85 11.93 -27.95
C GLU A 134 9.79 12.56 -28.99
N LEU A 135 11.12 12.35 -28.88
CA LEU A 135 12.12 12.98 -29.75
C LEU A 135 12.87 12.01 -30.68
N SER A 136 12.44 10.74 -30.80
CA SER A 136 13.08 9.74 -31.68
C SER A 136 12.26 9.40 -32.92
#